data_AF-A0A5N6LXZ8-F1
#
_entry.id   AF-A0A5N6LXZ8-F1
#
_cell.length_a   1.000
_cell.length_b   1.000
_cell.length_c   1.000
_cell.angle_alpha   90.00
_cell.angle_beta   90.00
_cell.angle_gamma   90.00
#
_symmetry.space_group_name_H-M   'P 1'
#
loop_
_entity.id
_entity.type
_entity.pdbx_description
1 polymer ?
#
loop_
_entity_poly.entity_id
_entity_poly.type
_entity_poly.pdbx_seq_one_letter_code
_entity_poly.pdbx_strand_id
1 'polypeptide(L)'
;MRRPSPPTGDGQTDLKLSLQPPRVMALPPPRHHRRNPRQLLAQGKSPTIVPPFRWATNHRATVHSLKTLTEIGIHVISGDVQCKRCNRQYQIEHDVKAKFGEISRYVIDNKYKMNDRAPPKWLNPVLPNCRFCDQENCVKPIMAQNKKDINWLFLLLGQMLGCCTLAQLKYFCKHTRNHRTGAKDRVLFLTYLGLCKQLEPSGPFDRL
;
A
#
# COMPACT_ATOMS: atom_id res chain seq x y z
N MET A 1 65.09 35.94 47.71
CA MET A 1 66.45 36.46 47.47
C MET A 1 66.58 36.92 46.01
N ARG A 2 67.19 38.10 45.80
CA ARG A 2 67.87 38.64 44.58
C ARG A 2 67.13 38.76 43.22
N ARG A 3 67.04 40.02 42.72
CA ARG A 3 67.11 40.47 41.29
C ARG A 3 68.51 40.19 40.70
N PRO A 4 68.88 40.40 39.40
CA PRO A 4 68.26 41.13 38.25
C PRO A 4 68.33 40.38 36.85
N SER A 5 67.54 40.73 35.80
CA SER A 5 67.85 41.46 34.50
C SER A 5 68.92 40.83 33.58
N PRO A 6 69.08 41.10 32.24
CA PRO A 6 68.33 41.89 31.23
C PRO A 6 68.19 41.17 29.83
N PRO A 7 67.74 41.84 28.73
CA PRO A 7 67.56 41.25 27.38
C PRO A 7 68.71 41.59 26.42
N THR A 8 68.84 40.89 25.26
CA THR A 8 69.22 41.36 23.89
C THR A 8 69.82 40.27 22.99
N GLY A 9 69.68 40.44 21.67
CA GLY A 9 70.46 39.78 20.60
C GLY A 9 69.66 38.80 19.75
N ASP A 10 69.02 39.23 18.65
CA ASP A 10 69.55 39.48 17.30
C ASP A 10 69.57 38.25 16.38
N GLY A 11 68.78 38.36 15.30
CA GLY A 11 69.12 37.98 13.94
C GLY A 11 69.45 36.52 13.62
N GLN A 12 68.48 35.82 13.03
CA GLN A 12 68.73 35.18 11.72
C GLN A 12 67.42 34.86 11.00
N THR A 13 67.33 35.45 9.81
CA THR A 13 66.35 35.21 8.76
C THR A 13 66.45 33.78 8.25
N ASP A 14 65.34 33.05 8.22
CA ASP A 14 65.23 31.86 7.38
C ASP A 14 63.89 31.89 6.63
N LEU A 15 63.99 32.26 5.35
CA LEU A 15 62.94 32.24 4.35
C LEU A 15 62.58 30.78 4.05
N LYS A 16 61.61 30.22 4.76
CA LYS A 16 60.97 28.97 4.36
C LYS A 16 59.68 29.27 3.59
N LEU A 17 59.83 29.40 2.28
CA LEU A 17 58.77 29.46 1.29
C LEU A 17 57.91 28.18 1.38
N SER A 18 56.79 28.24 2.11
CA SER A 18 55.80 27.17 2.12
C SER A 18 54.89 27.33 0.90
N LEU A 19 55.24 26.63 -0.18
CA LEU A 19 54.37 26.45 -1.34
C LEU A 19 53.16 25.62 -0.92
N GLN A 20 52.00 26.27 -0.72
CA GLN A 20 50.73 25.57 -0.65
C GLN A 20 50.38 25.05 -2.06
N PRO A 21 50.01 23.77 -2.23
CA PRO A 21 49.49 23.29 -3.50
C PRO A 21 48.13 23.94 -3.78
N PRO A 22 47.80 24.23 -5.05
CA PRO A 22 46.53 24.84 -5.40
C PRO A 22 45.37 23.91 -5.03
N ARG A 23 44.34 24.46 -4.38
CA ARG A 23 43.06 23.77 -4.15
C ARG A 23 42.46 23.40 -5.50
N VAL A 24 42.54 22.11 -5.83
CA VAL A 24 41.80 21.52 -6.95
C VAL A 24 40.31 21.65 -6.60
N MET A 25 39.57 22.49 -7.32
CA MET A 25 38.12 22.55 -7.18
C MET A 25 37.55 21.21 -7.66
N ALA A 26 37.13 20.37 -6.71
CA ALA A 26 36.48 19.11 -7.01
C ALA A 26 35.18 19.40 -7.79
N LEU A 27 35.07 18.83 -8.99
CA LEU A 27 33.83 18.82 -9.77
C LEU A 27 32.72 18.20 -8.92
N PRO A 28 31.48 18.73 -8.96
CA PRO A 28 30.37 18.13 -8.24
C PRO A 28 30.18 16.70 -8.75
N PRO A 29 29.88 15.74 -7.85
CA PRO A 29 29.67 14.36 -8.25
C PRO A 29 28.53 14.30 -9.28
N PRO A 30 28.63 13.42 -10.29
CA PRO A 30 27.58 13.28 -11.29
C PRO A 30 26.27 13.07 -10.56
N ARG A 31 25.30 13.96 -10.82
CA ARG A 31 23.94 13.83 -10.29
C ARG A 31 23.46 12.45 -10.69
N HIS A 32 23.37 11.52 -9.73
CA HIS A 32 22.67 10.27 -9.94
C HIS A 32 21.26 10.67 -10.35
N HIS A 33 20.97 10.58 -11.65
CA HIS A 33 19.60 10.49 -12.13
C HIS A 33 19.02 9.30 -11.39
N ARG A 34 18.22 9.60 -10.35
CA ARG A 34 17.38 8.64 -9.68
C ARG A 34 16.50 8.09 -10.80
N ARG A 35 16.91 6.97 -11.39
CA ARG A 35 16.13 6.24 -12.38
C ARG A 35 14.82 5.94 -11.68
N ASN A 36 13.79 6.68 -12.05
CA ASN A 36 12.43 6.38 -11.67
C ASN A 36 12.20 4.96 -12.18
N PRO A 37 11.98 3.94 -11.33
CA PRO A 37 11.65 2.62 -11.80
C PRO A 37 10.18 2.64 -12.23
N ARG A 38 9.87 3.44 -13.26
CA ARG A 38 8.74 3.18 -14.10
C ARG A 38 9.08 1.90 -14.85
N GLN A 39 8.30 0.88 -14.54
CA GLN A 39 7.92 -0.14 -15.51
C GLN A 39 9.08 -0.99 -16.02
N LEU A 40 9.47 -1.99 -15.24
CA LEU A 40 9.74 -3.31 -15.80
C LEU A 40 9.23 -4.31 -14.77
N LEU A 41 8.24 -5.12 -15.15
CA LEU A 41 8.07 -6.41 -14.48
C LEU A 41 9.46 -7.05 -14.45
N ALA A 42 9.90 -7.56 -13.29
CA ALA A 42 11.17 -8.28 -13.23
C ALA A 42 11.21 -9.27 -14.41
N GLN A 43 12.24 -9.15 -15.25
CA GLN A 43 12.37 -9.92 -16.49
C GLN A 43 12.04 -11.38 -16.19
N GLY A 44 11.03 -11.93 -16.89
CA GLY A 44 10.62 -13.34 -16.77
C GLY A 44 9.26 -13.64 -16.13
N LYS A 45 8.48 -12.66 -15.65
CA LYS A 45 7.10 -12.93 -15.17
C LYS A 45 6.05 -12.53 -16.21
N SER A 46 5.25 -13.51 -16.65
CA SER A 46 4.11 -13.28 -17.55
C SER A 46 3.23 -12.10 -17.06
N PRO A 47 2.82 -11.18 -17.95
CA PRO A 47 1.98 -10.05 -17.59
C PRO A 47 0.61 -10.49 -17.06
N THR A 48 0.14 -11.66 -17.47
CA THR A 48 -1.14 -12.26 -17.08
C THR A 48 -0.96 -13.40 -16.06
N ILE A 49 -2.06 -13.75 -15.39
CA ILE A 49 -2.19 -14.89 -14.48
C ILE A 49 -3.47 -15.66 -14.83
N VAL A 50 -3.55 -16.92 -14.42
CA VAL A 50 -4.85 -17.60 -14.33
C VAL A 50 -5.69 -16.86 -13.29
N PRO A 51 -6.93 -16.44 -13.61
CA PRO A 51 -7.80 -15.79 -12.66
C PRO A 51 -8.02 -16.67 -11.42
N PRO A 52 -7.76 -16.18 -10.20
CA PRO A 52 -7.93 -16.98 -8.99
C PRO A 52 -9.41 -17.22 -8.63
N PHE A 53 -10.31 -16.39 -9.16
CA PHE A 53 -11.75 -16.48 -8.95
C PHE A 53 -12.49 -16.07 -10.23
N ARG A 54 -13.75 -16.50 -10.38
CA ARG A 54 -14.60 -16.13 -11.53
C ARG A 54 -14.91 -14.63 -11.63
N TRP A 55 -14.81 -13.90 -10.52
CA TRP A 55 -14.96 -12.44 -10.46
C TRP A 55 -13.62 -11.68 -10.58
N ALA A 56 -12.50 -12.39 -10.70
CA ALA A 56 -11.19 -11.80 -10.98
C ALA A 56 -10.85 -11.90 -12.47
N THR A 57 -10.01 -11.01 -12.96
CA THR A 57 -9.53 -11.06 -14.35
C THR A 57 -8.21 -11.82 -14.45
N ASN A 58 -7.68 -11.97 -15.66
CA ASN A 58 -6.34 -12.50 -15.90
C ASN A 58 -5.22 -11.51 -15.54
N HIS A 59 -5.55 -10.34 -14.98
CA HIS A 59 -4.59 -9.37 -14.47
C HIS A 59 -4.55 -9.40 -12.94
N ARG A 60 -3.33 -9.30 -12.39
CA ARG A 60 -3.10 -9.32 -10.94
C ARG A 60 -3.87 -8.19 -10.27
N ALA A 61 -4.50 -8.50 -9.13
CA ALA A 61 -5.22 -7.52 -8.32
C ALA A 61 -6.28 -6.72 -9.11
N THR A 62 -6.86 -7.33 -10.14
CA THR A 62 -7.90 -6.76 -10.99
C THR A 62 -9.15 -7.64 -10.93
N VAL A 63 -10.30 -7.02 -10.68
CA VAL A 63 -11.62 -7.67 -10.64
C VAL A 63 -12.49 -7.16 -11.78
N HIS A 64 -13.51 -7.92 -12.14
CA HIS A 64 -14.51 -7.50 -13.13
C HIS A 64 -15.37 -6.34 -12.60
N SER A 65 -15.89 -5.52 -13.51
CA SER A 65 -16.84 -4.44 -13.18
C SER A 65 -18.19 -4.99 -12.72
N LEU A 66 -19.00 -4.20 -12.02
CA LEU A 66 -20.37 -4.58 -11.64
C LEU A 66 -21.23 -4.98 -12.84
N LYS A 67 -21.10 -4.23 -13.94
CA LYS A 67 -21.79 -4.53 -15.20
C LYS A 67 -21.43 -5.94 -15.68
N THR A 68 -20.13 -6.22 -15.77
CA THR A 68 -19.65 -7.54 -16.20
C THR A 68 -20.06 -8.65 -15.24
N LEU A 69 -19.95 -8.43 -13.93
CA LEU A 69 -20.37 -9.41 -12.90
C LEU A 69 -21.86 -9.74 -13.05
N THR A 70 -22.70 -8.73 -13.32
CA THR A 70 -24.13 -8.90 -13.55
C THR A 70 -24.40 -9.69 -14.85
N GLU A 71 -23.71 -9.35 -15.94
CA GLU A 71 -23.85 -10.04 -17.25
C GLU A 71 -23.50 -11.53 -17.16
N ILE A 72 -22.51 -11.91 -16.33
CA ILE A 72 -22.11 -13.30 -16.12
C ILE A 72 -22.85 -13.99 -14.96
N GLY A 73 -23.88 -13.35 -14.39
CA GLY A 73 -24.74 -13.91 -13.34
C GLY A 73 -24.11 -14.05 -11.96
N ILE A 74 -23.07 -13.26 -11.65
CA ILE A 74 -22.42 -13.24 -10.33
C ILE A 74 -23.03 -12.11 -9.49
N HIS A 75 -23.88 -12.49 -8.55
CA HIS A 75 -24.52 -11.57 -7.59
C HIS A 75 -24.01 -11.75 -6.16
N VAL A 76 -23.34 -12.86 -5.88
CA VAL A 76 -22.82 -13.22 -4.56
C VAL A 76 -21.34 -13.54 -4.67
N ILE A 77 -20.56 -13.02 -3.72
CA ILE A 77 -19.14 -13.31 -3.58
C ILE A 77 -18.92 -13.99 -2.25
N SER A 78 -18.25 -15.13 -2.31
CA SER A 78 -17.96 -15.94 -1.15
C SER A 78 -16.48 -15.90 -0.79
N GLY A 79 -16.17 -16.20 0.47
CA GLY A 79 -14.79 -16.25 0.94
C GLY A 79 -14.66 -16.95 2.29
N ASP A 80 -13.50 -17.57 2.47
CA ASP A 80 -13.19 -18.33 3.68
C ASP A 80 -12.79 -17.41 4.83
N VAL A 81 -13.34 -17.71 6.00
CA VAL A 81 -13.12 -16.97 7.23
C VAL A 81 -12.77 -17.92 8.37
N GLN A 82 -12.10 -17.39 9.38
CA GLN A 82 -11.76 -18.10 10.60
C GLN A 82 -12.18 -17.28 11.81
N CYS A 83 -12.88 -17.91 12.75
CA CYS A 83 -13.13 -17.33 14.06
C CYS A 83 -11.85 -17.32 14.90
N LYS A 84 -11.45 -16.16 15.40
CA LYS A 84 -10.28 -16.00 16.30
C LYS A 84 -10.49 -16.56 17.72
N ARG A 85 -11.72 -16.96 18.08
CA ARG A 85 -12.08 -17.46 19.43
C ARG A 85 -12.12 -18.99 19.46
N CYS A 86 -12.94 -19.59 18.59
CA CYS A 86 -13.12 -21.04 18.55
C CYS A 86 -12.34 -21.74 17.42
N ASN A 87 -11.55 -20.98 16.64
CA ASN A 87 -10.72 -21.45 15.52
C ASN A 87 -11.46 -22.12 14.35
N ARG A 88 -12.78 -22.25 14.41
CA ARG A 88 -13.60 -22.79 13.32
C ARG A 88 -13.45 -21.96 12.05
N GLN A 89 -13.29 -22.67 10.94
CA GLN A 89 -13.23 -22.11 9.59
C GLN A 89 -14.53 -22.41 8.85
N TYR A 90 -15.00 -21.46 8.06
CA TYR A 90 -16.20 -21.61 7.25
C TYR A 90 -16.23 -20.52 6.18
N GLN A 91 -17.15 -20.66 5.24
CA GLN A 91 -17.36 -19.69 4.18
C GLN A 91 -18.50 -18.73 4.55
N ILE A 92 -18.32 -17.44 4.22
CA ILE A 92 -19.39 -16.45 4.26
C ILE A 92 -19.56 -15.81 2.89
N GLU A 93 -20.70 -15.15 2.70
CA GLU A 93 -21.14 -14.61 1.43
C GLU A 93 -21.56 -13.14 1.54
N HIS A 94 -21.37 -12.41 0.45
CA HIS A 94 -21.73 -11.01 0.33
C HIS A 94 -22.53 -10.80 -0.94
N ASP A 95 -23.72 -10.21 -0.81
CA ASP A 95 -24.44 -9.65 -1.94
C ASP A 95 -23.64 -8.48 -2.53
N VAL A 96 -23.28 -8.60 -3.81
CA VAL A 96 -22.41 -7.65 -4.50
C VAL A 96 -23.03 -6.26 -4.53
N LYS A 97 -24.32 -6.17 -4.91
CA LYS A 97 -24.98 -4.89 -5.17
C LYS A 97 -25.24 -4.14 -3.88
N ALA A 98 -25.76 -4.82 -2.85
CA ALA A 98 -26.04 -4.24 -1.55
C ALA A 98 -24.74 -3.76 -0.88
N LYS A 99 -23.72 -4.63 -0.79
CA LYS A 99 -22.46 -4.28 -0.13
C LYS A 99 -21.66 -3.23 -0.88
N PHE A 100 -21.59 -3.31 -2.20
CA PHE A 100 -20.94 -2.24 -2.96
C PHE A 100 -21.71 -0.92 -2.86
N GLY A 101 -23.05 -0.93 -2.79
CA GLY A 101 -23.86 0.26 -2.58
C GLY A 101 -23.57 0.95 -1.24
N GLU A 102 -23.41 0.19 -0.15
CA GLU A 102 -23.00 0.72 1.16
C GLU A 102 -21.61 1.40 1.08
N ILE A 103 -20.64 0.70 0.48
CA ILE A 103 -19.25 1.15 0.41
C ILE A 103 -19.10 2.36 -0.50
N SER A 104 -19.66 2.30 -1.71
CA SER A 104 -19.54 3.35 -2.71
C SER A 104 -20.14 4.66 -2.20
N ARG A 105 -21.34 4.61 -1.59
CA ARG A 105 -21.95 5.78 -0.93
C ARG A 105 -21.03 6.37 0.12
N TYR A 106 -20.51 5.55 1.04
CA TYR A 106 -19.59 6.05 2.07
C TYR A 106 -18.33 6.69 1.48
N VAL A 107 -17.74 6.10 0.43
CA VAL A 107 -16.58 6.64 -0.25
C VAL A 107 -16.90 7.99 -0.89
N ILE A 108 -18.01 8.09 -1.64
CA ILE A 108 -18.45 9.33 -2.30
C ILE A 108 -18.61 10.46 -1.28
N ASP A 109 -19.29 10.18 -0.17
CA ASP A 109 -19.64 11.18 0.85
C ASP A 109 -18.43 11.65 1.68
N ASN A 110 -17.37 10.83 1.78
CA ASN A 110 -16.30 11.05 2.75
C ASN A 110 -14.90 11.15 2.14
N LYS A 111 -14.64 10.72 0.90
CA LYS A 111 -13.28 10.66 0.34
C LYS A 111 -12.52 11.99 0.41
N TYR A 112 -13.23 13.11 0.26
CA TYR A 112 -12.65 14.45 0.30
C TYR A 112 -12.17 14.87 1.70
N LYS A 113 -12.77 14.29 2.76
CA LYS A 113 -12.41 14.56 4.16
C LYS A 113 -11.28 13.65 4.65
N MET A 114 -10.92 12.62 3.88
CA MET A 114 -9.96 11.59 4.29
C MET A 114 -8.50 12.01 4.08
N ASN A 115 -8.20 13.08 3.34
CA ASN A 115 -6.83 13.58 3.11
C ASN A 115 -5.84 12.47 2.68
N ASP A 116 -6.26 11.65 1.72
CA ASP A 116 -5.53 10.47 1.22
C ASP A 116 -5.19 9.40 2.26
N ARG A 117 -5.93 9.34 3.37
CA ARG A 117 -5.71 8.38 4.46
C ARG A 117 -6.98 7.62 4.80
N ALA A 118 -6.84 6.31 4.98
CA ALA A 118 -7.96 5.47 5.38
C ALA A 118 -8.46 5.90 6.77
N PRO A 119 -9.78 6.07 6.96
CA PRO A 119 -10.34 6.40 8.27
C PRO A 119 -10.12 5.24 9.26
N PRO A 120 -10.19 5.51 10.58
CA PRO A 120 -9.95 4.49 11.61
C PRO A 120 -10.77 3.21 11.44
N LYS A 121 -12.02 3.32 10.99
CA LYS A 121 -12.91 2.16 10.76
C LYS A 121 -12.46 1.24 9.63
N TRP A 122 -11.66 1.73 8.68
CA TRP A 122 -11.07 0.88 7.63
C TRP A 122 -9.80 0.21 8.12
N LEU A 123 -9.01 0.89 8.96
CA LEU A 123 -7.81 0.32 9.58
C LEU A 123 -8.16 -0.79 10.57
N ASN A 124 -9.25 -0.60 11.32
CA ASN A 124 -9.78 -1.50 12.33
C ASN A 124 -11.19 -1.94 11.92
N PRO A 125 -11.32 -2.88 10.96
CA PRO A 125 -12.61 -3.29 10.45
C PRO A 125 -13.43 -4.00 11.53
N VAL A 126 -14.73 -3.69 11.58
CA VAL A 126 -15.70 -4.45 12.37
C VAL A 126 -15.94 -5.77 11.68
N LEU A 127 -15.51 -6.86 12.31
CA LEU A 127 -15.64 -8.21 11.80
C LEU A 127 -17.03 -8.79 12.13
N PRO A 128 -17.51 -9.76 11.34
CA PRO A 128 -18.73 -10.48 11.69
C PRO A 128 -18.63 -11.25 13.00
N ASN A 129 -19.80 -11.54 13.58
CA ASN A 129 -19.95 -12.43 14.72
C ASN A 129 -19.78 -13.90 14.27
N CYS A 130 -19.29 -14.76 15.16
CA CYS A 130 -19.12 -16.17 14.83
C CYS A 130 -20.45 -16.92 14.98
N ARG A 131 -20.93 -17.54 13.89
CA ARG A 131 -22.16 -18.35 13.88
C ARG A 131 -22.11 -19.66 14.69
N PHE A 132 -21.00 -19.94 15.38
CA PHE A 132 -20.76 -21.20 16.09
C PHE A 132 -20.47 -21.04 17.58
N CYS A 133 -19.97 -19.88 18.00
CA CYS A 133 -19.71 -19.60 19.42
C CYS A 133 -20.28 -18.24 19.86
N ASP A 134 -21.02 -17.57 18.96
CA ASP A 134 -21.75 -16.31 19.13
C ASP A 134 -20.93 -15.13 19.65
N GLN A 135 -19.60 -15.28 19.66
CA GLN A 135 -18.68 -14.20 20.00
C GLN A 135 -18.68 -13.13 18.91
N GLU A 136 -18.62 -11.89 19.35
CA GLU A 136 -18.68 -10.73 18.46
C GLU A 136 -17.31 -10.37 17.86
N ASN A 137 -17.34 -9.73 16.69
CA ASN A 137 -16.16 -9.10 16.07
C ASN A 137 -14.91 -10.01 15.99
N CYS A 138 -15.11 -11.30 15.74
CA CYS A 138 -14.06 -12.29 15.86
C CYS A 138 -13.76 -13.06 14.56
N VAL A 139 -14.55 -12.89 13.51
CA VAL A 139 -14.44 -13.64 12.26
C VAL A 139 -13.57 -12.90 11.26
N LYS A 140 -12.31 -13.32 11.11
CA LYS A 140 -11.35 -12.69 10.18
C LYS A 140 -11.32 -13.44 8.84
N PRO A 141 -10.97 -12.80 7.72
CA PRO A 141 -10.73 -13.50 6.46
C PRO A 141 -9.49 -14.40 6.57
N ILE A 142 -9.54 -15.55 5.92
CA ILE A 142 -8.35 -16.38 5.69
C ILE A 142 -7.60 -15.78 4.50
N MET A 143 -6.40 -15.28 4.76
CA MET A 143 -5.58 -14.63 3.73
C MET A 143 -4.84 -15.68 2.92
N ALA A 144 -4.94 -15.60 1.59
CA ALA A 144 -4.16 -16.43 0.69
C ALA A 144 -2.65 -16.26 0.94
N GLN A 145 -1.92 -17.38 0.92
CA GLN A 145 -0.46 -17.40 1.05
C GLN A 145 0.21 -16.61 -0.09
N ASN A 146 -0.32 -16.80 -1.30
CA ASN A 146 0.13 -16.10 -2.50
C ASN A 146 -0.68 -14.82 -2.73
N LYS A 147 0.01 -13.69 -2.89
CA LYS A 147 -0.63 -12.37 -3.07
C LYS A 147 -1.47 -12.25 -4.35
N LYS A 148 -1.17 -13.07 -5.37
CA LYS A 148 -1.94 -13.15 -6.62
C LYS A 148 -3.32 -13.79 -6.42
N ASP A 149 -3.47 -14.60 -5.38
CA ASP A 149 -4.68 -15.40 -5.10
C ASP A 149 -5.54 -14.76 -4.00
N ILE A 150 -5.23 -13.50 -3.63
CA ILE A 150 -6.05 -12.74 -2.66
C ILE A 150 -7.40 -12.44 -3.28
N ASN A 151 -8.46 -12.76 -2.55
CA ASN A 151 -9.84 -12.46 -2.92
C ASN A 151 -10.18 -10.99 -2.66
N TRP A 152 -9.70 -10.10 -3.52
CA TRP A 152 -9.82 -8.65 -3.33
C TRP A 152 -11.27 -8.16 -3.27
N LEU A 153 -12.15 -8.73 -4.09
CA LEU A 153 -13.56 -8.33 -4.12
C LEU A 153 -14.28 -8.72 -2.83
N PHE A 154 -14.08 -9.94 -2.35
CA PHE A 154 -14.62 -10.38 -1.05
C PHE A 154 -14.19 -9.47 0.09
N LEU A 155 -12.89 -9.15 0.16
CA LEU A 155 -12.34 -8.28 1.19
C LEU A 155 -12.91 -6.86 1.12
N LEU A 156 -13.15 -6.32 -0.09
CA LEU A 156 -13.81 -5.02 -0.25
C LEU A 156 -15.24 -5.08 0.29
N LEU A 157 -16.06 -6.01 -0.22
CA LEU A 157 -17.49 -6.10 0.08
C LEU A 157 -17.75 -6.36 1.57
N GLY A 158 -16.88 -7.12 2.23
CA GLY A 158 -16.90 -7.32 3.68
C GLY A 158 -16.31 -6.17 4.50
N GLN A 159 -15.81 -5.11 3.86
CA GLN A 159 -15.04 -4.02 4.49
C GLN A 159 -13.82 -4.52 5.30
N MET A 160 -13.24 -5.67 4.90
CA MET A 160 -12.15 -6.37 5.59
C MET A 160 -10.76 -6.07 5.04
N LEU A 161 -10.59 -5.12 4.11
CA LEU A 161 -9.28 -4.76 3.55
C LEU A 161 -8.27 -4.30 4.62
N GLY A 162 -8.74 -3.81 5.76
CA GLY A 162 -7.90 -3.49 6.92
C GLY A 162 -7.15 -4.69 7.51
N CYS A 163 -7.66 -5.90 7.31
CA CYS A 163 -7.01 -7.15 7.72
C CYS A 163 -5.75 -7.47 6.88
N CYS A 164 -5.60 -6.85 5.71
CA CYS A 164 -4.41 -7.03 4.89
C CYS A 164 -3.15 -6.48 5.58
N THR A 165 -2.04 -7.17 5.38
CA THR A 165 -0.70 -6.65 5.69
C THR A 165 -0.32 -5.52 4.74
N LEU A 166 0.60 -4.65 5.16
CA LEU A 166 1.14 -3.59 4.30
C LEU A 166 1.74 -4.15 3.00
N ALA A 167 2.38 -5.33 3.07
CA ALA A 167 2.99 -5.98 1.92
C ALA A 167 1.98 -6.51 0.89
N GLN A 168 0.77 -6.88 1.33
CA GLN A 168 -0.35 -7.25 0.44
C GLN A 168 -0.98 -6.00 -0.19
N LEU A 169 -1.22 -4.94 0.59
CA LEU A 169 -1.74 -3.68 0.06
C LEU A 169 -0.78 -3.03 -0.95
N LYS A 170 0.53 -3.06 -0.69
CA LYS A 170 1.56 -2.60 -1.66
C LYS A 170 1.58 -3.45 -2.93
N TYR A 171 1.23 -4.73 -2.84
CA TYR A 171 1.11 -5.60 -4.01
C TYR A 171 -0.09 -5.18 -4.87
N PHE A 172 -1.25 -4.92 -4.27
CA PHE A 172 -2.40 -4.36 -4.99
C PHE A 172 -2.00 -3.08 -5.73
N CYS A 173 -1.39 -2.12 -5.02
CA CYS A 173 -1.01 -0.84 -5.61
C CYS A 173 0.00 -1.01 -6.75
N LYS A 174 0.94 -1.95 -6.63
CA LYS A 174 1.90 -2.29 -7.71
C LYS A 174 1.20 -2.64 -9.01
N HIS A 175 0.14 -3.43 -8.93
CA HIS A 175 -0.52 -4.02 -10.09
C HIS A 175 -1.68 -3.17 -10.62
N THR A 176 -2.16 -2.19 -9.84
CA THR A 176 -3.18 -1.21 -10.24
C THR A 176 -2.60 0.16 -10.61
N ARG A 177 -1.28 0.24 -10.85
CA ARG A 177 -0.55 1.47 -11.20
C ARG A 177 -0.69 2.59 -10.17
N ASN A 178 -0.94 2.23 -8.92
CA ASN A 178 -0.94 3.15 -7.78
C ASN A 178 0.45 3.25 -7.15
N HIS A 179 0.77 4.43 -6.63
CA HIS A 179 1.97 4.61 -5.86
C HIS A 179 1.98 3.74 -4.58
N ARG A 180 3.16 3.22 -4.22
CA ARG A 180 3.34 2.21 -3.16
C ARG A 180 4.05 2.72 -1.92
N THR A 181 4.56 3.96 -1.93
CA THR A 181 5.24 4.52 -0.76
C THR A 181 4.21 5.23 0.12
N GLY A 182 4.28 4.96 1.43
CA GLY A 182 3.25 5.36 2.36
C GLY A 182 3.07 4.35 3.49
N ALA A 183 2.54 4.85 4.60
CA ALA A 183 2.08 4.04 5.71
C ALA A 183 0.80 3.26 5.32
N LYS A 184 0.38 2.33 6.19
CA LYS A 184 -0.73 1.41 5.92
C LYS A 184 -2.03 2.13 5.58
N ASP A 185 -2.35 3.20 6.29
CA ASP A 185 -3.53 4.04 6.08
C ASP A 185 -3.61 4.64 4.67
N ARG A 186 -2.48 5.17 4.16
CA ARG A 186 -2.40 5.70 2.80
C ARG A 186 -2.59 4.59 1.77
N VAL A 187 -1.86 3.49 1.88
CA VAL A 187 -1.96 2.40 0.90
C VAL A 187 -3.34 1.74 0.93
N LEU A 188 -3.95 1.61 2.11
CA LEU A 188 -5.30 1.08 2.27
C LEU A 188 -6.36 1.96 1.61
N PHE A 189 -6.27 3.28 1.78
CA PHE A 189 -7.16 4.24 1.10
C PHE A 189 -7.12 4.04 -0.42
N LEU A 190 -5.92 3.90 -0.98
CA LEU A 190 -5.73 3.65 -2.41
C LEU A 190 -6.27 2.31 -2.87
N THR A 191 -6.19 1.28 -2.03
CA THR A 191 -6.80 -0.01 -2.33
C THR A 191 -8.32 0.09 -2.39
N TYR A 192 -8.95 0.79 -1.44
CA TYR A 192 -10.40 1.02 -1.46
C TYR A 192 -10.83 1.77 -2.73
N LEU A 193 -10.21 2.91 -3.03
CA LEU A 193 -10.53 3.69 -4.24
C LEU A 193 -10.27 2.90 -5.52
N GLY A 194 -9.13 2.22 -5.60
CA GLY A 194 -8.74 1.42 -6.76
C GLY A 194 -9.72 0.29 -7.04
N LEU A 195 -10.23 -0.39 -6.00
CA LEU A 195 -11.25 -1.42 -6.16
C LEU A 195 -12.62 -0.84 -6.52
N CYS A 196 -13.02 0.29 -5.91
CA CYS A 196 -14.26 0.96 -6.29
C CYS A 196 -14.25 1.40 -7.76
N LYS A 197 -13.12 1.92 -8.25
CA LYS A 197 -12.93 2.28 -9.66
C LYS A 197 -12.95 1.07 -10.59
N GLN A 198 -12.47 -0.10 -10.16
CA GLN A 198 -12.60 -1.32 -10.96
C GLN A 198 -14.05 -1.79 -11.08
N LEU A 199 -14.82 -1.72 -9.99
CA LEU A 199 -16.22 -2.12 -9.95
C LEU A 199 -17.13 -1.16 -10.72
N GLU A 200 -16.91 0.14 -10.60
CA GLU A 200 -17.71 1.18 -11.25
C GLU A 200 -16.77 2.22 -11.89
N PRO A 201 -16.28 1.96 -13.13
CA PRO A 201 -15.27 2.79 -13.79
C PRO A 201 -15.68 4.24 -14.07
N SER A 202 -16.97 4.50 -14.21
CA SER A 202 -17.57 5.82 -14.39
C SER A 202 -17.79 6.57 -13.07
N GLY A 203 -17.63 5.90 -11.93
CA GLY A 203 -17.86 6.48 -10.61
C GLY A 203 -16.75 7.44 -10.17
N PRO A 204 -17.04 8.36 -9.23
CA PRO A 204 -16.10 9.39 -8.80
C PRO A 204 -15.09 8.83 -7.80
N PHE A 205 -14.31 7.82 -8.17
CA PHE A 205 -13.34 7.14 -7.28
C PHE A 205 -11.89 7.55 -7.54
N ASP A 206 -11.66 8.48 -8.46
CA ASP A 206 -10.35 9.08 -8.64
C ASP A 206 -9.93 9.91 -7.43
N ARG A 207 -8.60 9.94 -7.23
CA ARG A 207 -7.97 10.86 -6.29
C ARG A 207 -8.21 12.29 -6.76
N LEU A 208 -8.29 13.20 -5.80
CA LEU A 208 -8.15 14.62 -6.09
C LEU A 208 -6.69 14.99 -6.35
#